data_AF-S6UFN3-F1
#
_entry.id   AF-S6UFN3-F1
#
_cell.length_a   1.000
_cell.length_b   1.000
_cell.length_c   1.000
_cell.angle_alpha   90.00
_cell.angle_beta   90.00
_cell.angle_gamma   90.00
#
_symmetry.space_group_name_H-M   'P 1'
#
loop_
_entity.id
_entity.type
_entity.pdbx_description
1 polymer ?
#
loop_
_entity_poly.entity_id
_entity_poly.type
_entity_poly.pdbx_seq_one_letter_code
_entity_poly.pdbx_strand_id
1 'polypeptide(L)'
;QCINLSRELQDAGVITPEALDKRAHQSGSRLTFAQTFPTGNHAMWLYYWLASQGIHPLDDVTSVVVPPTQMAQHLQAGRIDGFCVGEPWGASAVQQQLGFTMATSQAIWP
;
A
#
# COMPACT_ATOMS: atom_id res chain seq x y z
N GLN A 1 7.85 8.16 6.15
CA GLN A 1 6.77 7.16 6.03
C GLN A 1 6.74 6.68 4.59
N CYS A 2 6.34 5.45 4.33
CA CYS A 2 6.35 4.92 2.96
C CYS A 2 5.10 4.10 2.68
N ILE A 3 4.70 4.12 1.41
CA ILE A 3 3.65 3.28 0.85
C ILE A 3 4.35 2.19 0.06
N ASN A 4 4.20 0.95 0.51
CA ASN A 4 4.76 -0.22 -0.14
C ASN A 4 3.66 -1.02 -0.82
N LEU A 5 3.97 -1.59 -1.98
CA LEU A 5 3.12 -2.54 -2.68
C LEU A 5 3.78 -3.92 -2.72
N SER A 6 2.96 -4.96 -2.90
CA SER A 6 3.40 -6.35 -2.94
C SER A 6 4.26 -6.66 -4.15
N ARG A 7 5.10 -7.69 -4.02
CA ARG A 7 5.85 -8.26 -5.14
C ARG A 7 4.92 -8.78 -6.25
N GLU A 8 3.76 -9.32 -5.90
CA GLU A 8 2.77 -9.78 -6.87
C GLU A 8 2.26 -8.64 -7.76
N LEU A 9 1.96 -7.46 -7.18
CA LEU A 9 1.61 -6.28 -7.96
C LEU A 9 2.78 -5.83 -8.85
N GLN A 10 4.00 -5.90 -8.34
CA GLN A 10 5.20 -5.58 -9.13
C GLN A 10 5.33 -6.52 -10.35
N ASP A 11 5.15 -7.82 -10.15
CA ASP A 11 5.25 -8.84 -11.19
C ASP A 11 4.11 -8.72 -12.22
N ALA A 12 2.95 -8.24 -11.79
CA ALA A 12 1.82 -7.89 -12.66
C ALA A 12 2.02 -6.56 -13.42
N GLY A 13 3.17 -5.88 -13.25
CA GLY A 13 3.48 -4.61 -13.91
C GLY A 13 2.84 -3.38 -13.26
N VAL A 14 2.26 -3.53 -12.05
CA VAL A 14 1.65 -2.44 -11.29
C VAL A 14 2.74 -1.68 -10.52
N ILE A 15 3.59 -0.97 -11.29
CA ILE A 15 4.77 -0.24 -10.77
C ILE A 15 4.68 1.28 -10.94
N THR A 16 3.58 1.77 -11.52
CA THR A 16 3.29 3.21 -11.61
C THR A 16 1.93 3.51 -10.99
N PRO A 17 1.65 4.77 -10.61
CA PRO A 17 0.34 5.13 -10.09
C PRO A 17 -0.80 4.90 -11.10
N GLU A 18 -0.56 5.14 -12.38
CA GLU A 18 -1.56 4.90 -13.44
C GLU A 18 -1.86 3.42 -13.62
N ALA A 19 -0.85 2.55 -13.43
CA ALA A 19 -1.06 1.11 -13.44
C ALA A 19 -1.84 0.66 -12.20
N LEU A 20 -1.61 1.29 -11.05
CA LEU A 20 -2.35 1.02 -9.82
C LEU A 20 -3.80 1.45 -9.92
N ASP A 21 -4.07 2.64 -10.44
CA ASP A 21 -5.42 3.14 -10.70
C ASP A 21 -6.21 2.19 -11.60
N LYS A 22 -5.62 1.80 -12.73
CA LYS A 22 -6.21 0.79 -13.63
C LYS A 22 -6.49 -0.52 -12.91
N ARG A 23 -5.57 -0.99 -12.07
CA ARG A 23 -5.73 -2.23 -11.30
C ARG A 23 -6.85 -2.13 -10.27
N ALA A 24 -6.99 -0.99 -9.59
CA ALA A 24 -8.02 -0.76 -8.59
C ALA A 24 -9.43 -0.76 -9.20
N HIS A 25 -9.56 -0.24 -10.43
CA HIS A 25 -10.85 -0.15 -11.14
C HIS A 25 -11.17 -1.35 -12.05
N GLN A 26 -10.30 -2.37 -12.11
CA GLN A 26 -10.57 -3.59 -12.86
C GLN A 26 -11.65 -4.44 -12.19
N SER A 27 -12.44 -5.14 -12.99
CA SER A 27 -13.43 -6.10 -12.49
C SER A 27 -12.71 -7.25 -11.77
N GLY A 28 -12.97 -7.41 -10.47
CA GLY A 28 -12.32 -8.45 -9.67
C GLY A 28 -12.37 -8.16 -8.17
N SER A 29 -11.51 -8.84 -7.42
CA SER A 29 -11.31 -8.56 -6.00
C SER A 29 -10.64 -7.20 -5.82
N ARG A 30 -11.19 -6.41 -4.90
CA ARG A 30 -10.60 -5.11 -4.51
C ARG A 30 -9.22 -5.31 -3.91
N LEU A 31 -8.31 -4.38 -4.20
CA LEU A 31 -7.02 -4.34 -3.53
C LEU A 31 -7.20 -4.09 -2.04
N THR A 32 -6.40 -4.75 -1.22
CA THR A 32 -6.44 -4.63 0.24
C THR A 32 -5.21 -3.90 0.74
N PHE A 33 -5.41 -2.75 1.37
CA PHE A 33 -4.33 -1.94 1.94
C PHE A 33 -4.34 -1.93 3.47
N ALA A 34 -3.17 -2.12 4.07
CA ALA A 34 -3.01 -2.06 5.51
C ALA A 34 -2.52 -0.70 6.03
N GLN A 35 -3.01 -0.37 7.21
CA GLN A 35 -2.55 0.75 8.04
C GLN A 35 -2.54 0.31 9.52
N THR A 36 -1.96 1.12 10.40
CA THR A 36 -1.69 0.69 11.80
C THR A 36 -2.77 1.07 12.81
N PHE A 37 -3.55 2.10 12.53
CA PHE A 37 -4.68 2.56 13.34
C PHE A 37 -5.67 3.38 12.48
N PRO A 38 -6.98 3.02 12.44
CA PRO A 38 -7.96 3.79 11.68
C PRO A 38 -7.93 5.25 12.10
N THR A 39 -7.97 6.19 11.15
CA THR A 39 -7.82 7.65 11.39
C THR A 39 -6.44 8.12 11.89
N GLY A 40 -5.47 7.21 12.09
CA GLY A 40 -4.09 7.59 12.43
C GLY A 40 -3.32 8.16 11.24
N ASN A 41 -2.12 8.68 11.51
CA ASN A 41 -1.27 9.32 10.49
C ASN A 41 -1.06 8.44 9.26
N HIS A 42 -0.73 7.15 9.44
CA HIS A 42 -0.52 6.22 8.32
C HIS A 42 -1.77 6.03 7.45
N ALA A 43 -2.94 5.97 8.06
CA ALA A 43 -4.20 5.89 7.35
C ALA A 43 -4.45 7.18 6.55
N MET A 44 -4.20 8.35 7.14
CA MET A 44 -4.33 9.63 6.43
C MET A 44 -3.38 9.76 5.25
N TRP A 45 -2.11 9.38 5.40
CA TRP A 45 -1.16 9.37 4.28
C TRP A 45 -1.57 8.41 3.17
N LEU A 46 -1.99 7.20 3.53
CA LEU A 46 -2.47 6.22 2.57
C LEU A 46 -3.69 6.73 1.81
N TYR A 47 -4.69 7.26 2.52
CA TYR A 47 -5.94 7.72 1.91
C TYR A 47 -5.72 8.95 1.03
N TYR A 48 -4.94 9.90 1.52
CA TYR A 48 -4.57 11.09 0.74
C TYR A 48 -3.85 10.70 -0.55
N TRP A 49 -2.89 9.78 -0.46
CA TRP A 49 -2.14 9.33 -1.63
C TRP A 49 -3.01 8.55 -2.61
N LEU A 50 -3.82 7.59 -2.15
CA LEU A 50 -4.75 6.85 -3.02
C LEU A 50 -5.70 7.80 -3.76
N ALA A 51 -6.32 8.73 -3.01
CA ALA A 51 -7.22 9.71 -3.59
C ALA A 51 -6.52 10.62 -4.62
N SER A 52 -5.26 10.99 -4.40
CA SER A 52 -4.50 11.78 -5.37
C SER A 52 -4.12 11.01 -6.64
N GLN A 53 -4.20 9.67 -6.61
CA GLN A 53 -4.07 8.81 -7.80
C GLN A 53 -5.41 8.48 -8.46
N GLY A 54 -6.53 9.05 -7.99
CA GLY A 54 -7.87 8.77 -8.52
C GLY A 54 -8.55 7.54 -7.90
N ILE A 55 -7.96 6.92 -6.88
CA ILE A 55 -8.48 5.72 -6.22
C ILE A 55 -9.22 6.13 -4.93
N HIS A 56 -10.52 5.89 -4.85
CA HIS A 56 -11.31 6.19 -3.66
C HIS A 56 -10.89 5.27 -2.50
N PRO A 57 -10.33 5.81 -1.41
CA PRO A 57 -9.68 5.01 -0.36
C PRO A 57 -10.66 4.15 0.46
N LEU A 58 -11.96 4.40 0.32
CA LEU A 58 -13.03 3.64 0.99
C LEU A 58 -13.87 2.81 0.00
N ASP A 59 -13.91 3.21 -1.27
CA ASP A 59 -14.88 2.70 -2.26
C ASP A 59 -14.24 1.97 -3.43
N ASP A 60 -12.92 2.07 -3.64
CA ASP A 60 -12.21 1.25 -4.65
C ASP A 60 -11.28 0.20 -4.03
N VAL A 61 -10.93 0.36 -2.75
CA VAL A 61 -10.04 -0.55 -2.02
C VAL A 61 -10.64 -1.02 -0.71
N THR A 62 -10.11 -2.10 -0.16
CA THR A 62 -10.40 -2.56 1.20
C THR A 62 -9.29 -2.05 2.13
N SER A 63 -9.64 -1.38 3.24
CA SER A 63 -8.66 -0.99 4.25
C SER A 63 -8.73 -1.90 5.47
N VAL A 64 -7.57 -2.36 5.94
CA VAL A 64 -7.44 -3.23 7.13
C VAL A 64 -6.42 -2.66 8.11
N VAL A 65 -6.60 -3.01 9.38
CA VAL A 65 -5.63 -2.70 10.44
C VAL A 65 -4.67 -3.87 10.59
N VAL A 66 -3.37 -3.63 10.45
CA VAL A 66 -2.33 -4.64 10.66
C VAL A 66 -1.21 -4.04 11.52
N PRO A 67 -0.78 -4.72 12.60
CA PRO A 67 0.39 -4.28 13.36
C PRO A 67 1.65 -4.24 12.48
N PRO A 68 2.54 -3.23 12.63
CA PRO A 68 3.72 -3.09 11.79
C PRO A 68 4.60 -4.34 11.65
N THR A 69 4.78 -5.07 12.76
CA THR A 69 5.56 -6.32 12.82
C THR A 69 5.00 -7.44 11.95
N GLN A 70 3.71 -7.38 11.61
CA GLN A 70 3.01 -8.41 10.85
C GLN A 70 2.80 -8.02 9.38
N MET A 71 3.07 -6.76 8.99
CA MET A 71 2.79 -6.27 7.64
C MET A 71 3.55 -7.04 6.56
N ALA A 72 4.84 -7.31 6.78
CA ALA A 72 5.66 -8.08 5.82
C ALA A 72 5.12 -9.51 5.63
N GLN A 73 4.72 -10.18 6.71
CA GLN A 73 4.12 -11.52 6.65
C GLN A 73 2.76 -11.49 5.93
N HIS A 74 1.94 -10.47 6.17
CA HIS A 74 0.66 -10.31 5.48
C HIS A 74 0.84 -10.04 3.99
N LEU A 75 1.86 -9.25 3.62
CA LEU A 75 2.22 -8.99 2.23
C LEU A 75 2.69 -10.28 1.54
N GLN A 76 3.58 -11.04 2.18
CA GLN A 76 4.06 -12.33 1.67
C GLN A 76 2.94 -13.36 1.50
N ALA A 77 1.97 -13.38 2.42
CA ALA A 77 0.84 -14.30 2.38
C ALA A 77 -0.28 -13.88 1.40
N GLY A 78 -0.12 -12.76 0.66
CA GLY A 78 -1.14 -12.24 -0.24
C GLY A 78 -2.42 -11.79 0.47
N ARG A 79 -2.34 -11.48 1.78
CA ARG A 79 -3.50 -11.00 2.56
C ARG A 79 -3.71 -9.50 2.38
N ILE A 80 -2.67 -8.79 1.99
CA ILE A 80 -2.67 -7.36 1.69
C ILE A 80 -1.85 -7.14 0.41
N ASP A 81 -2.26 -6.18 -0.39
CA ASP A 81 -1.60 -5.77 -1.63
C ASP A 81 -0.64 -4.60 -1.42
N GLY A 82 -0.82 -3.85 -0.34
CA GLY A 82 0.07 -2.77 0.04
C GLY A 82 -0.17 -2.28 1.47
N PHE A 83 0.71 -1.41 1.95
CA PHE A 83 0.56 -0.81 3.27
C PHE A 83 1.25 0.55 3.38
N CYS A 84 0.78 1.37 4.33
CA CYS A 84 1.50 2.56 4.77
C CYS A 84 2.01 2.38 6.20
N VAL A 85 3.31 2.61 6.39
CA VAL A 85 3.97 2.41 7.69
C VAL A 85 5.21 3.31 7.84
N GLY A 86 5.66 3.47 9.08
CA GLY A 86 6.93 4.11 9.41
C GLY A 86 8.09 3.14 9.23
N GLU A 87 9.31 3.67 9.14
CA GLU A 87 10.50 2.84 9.18
C GLU A 87 10.62 2.10 10.52
N PRO A 88 11.26 0.91 10.57
CA PRO A 88 12.02 0.25 9.50
C PRO A 88 11.21 -0.73 8.64
N TRP A 89 9.89 -0.80 8.82
CA TRP A 89 9.07 -1.90 8.29
C TRP A 89 8.98 -1.91 6.77
N GLY A 90 8.89 -0.73 6.14
CA GLY A 90 8.94 -0.60 4.69
C GLY A 90 10.28 -1.06 4.12
N ALA A 91 11.39 -0.52 4.62
CA ALA A 91 12.72 -0.95 4.19
C ALA A 91 12.96 -2.45 4.39
N SER A 92 12.46 -3.03 5.49
CA SER A 92 12.56 -4.46 5.76
C SER A 92 11.82 -5.31 4.72
N ALA A 93 10.61 -4.89 4.30
CA ALA A 93 9.85 -5.59 3.26
C ALA A 93 10.58 -5.56 1.89
N VAL A 94 11.20 -4.43 1.56
CA VAL A 94 12.02 -4.28 0.34
C VAL A 94 13.28 -5.15 0.40
N GLN A 95 13.99 -5.15 1.53
CA GLN A 95 15.20 -5.98 1.72
C GLN A 95 14.90 -7.47 1.60
N GLN A 96 13.73 -7.90 2.08
CA GLN A 96 13.26 -9.28 1.97
C GLN A 96 12.64 -9.60 0.59
N GLN A 97 12.63 -8.65 -0.36
CA GLN A 97 12.05 -8.79 -1.70
C GLN A 97 10.55 -9.13 -1.70
N LEU A 98 9.84 -8.78 -0.63
CA LEU A 98 8.40 -9.05 -0.48
C LEU A 98 7.55 -7.96 -1.13
N GLY A 99 8.13 -6.79 -1.36
CA GLY A 99 7.47 -5.64 -1.96
C GLY A 99 8.44 -4.55 -2.36
N PHE A 100 7.90 -3.43 -2.80
CA PHE A 100 8.67 -2.26 -3.20
C PHE A 100 8.00 -0.97 -2.70
N THR A 101 8.81 0.06 -2.47
CA THR A 101 8.32 1.40 -2.13
C THR A 101 7.77 2.09 -3.37
N MET A 102 6.45 2.32 -3.39
CA MET A 102 5.78 3.08 -4.45
C MET A 102 5.87 4.59 -4.21
N ALA A 103 5.72 5.02 -2.95
CA ALA A 103 5.78 6.43 -2.59
C ALA A 103 6.34 6.63 -1.18
N THR A 104 6.99 7.76 -0.95
CA THR A 104 7.40 8.21 0.38
C THR A 104 6.57 9.41 0.80
N SER A 105 6.37 9.60 2.11
CA SER A 105 5.65 10.77 2.63
C SER A 105 6.30 12.08 2.19
N GLN A 106 7.63 12.10 2.05
CA GLN A 106 8.37 13.26 1.53
C GLN A 106 8.06 13.57 0.07
N ALA A 107 7.80 12.54 -0.76
CA ALA A 107 7.37 12.74 -2.13
C ALA A 107 5.89 13.17 -2.22
N ILE A 108 5.07 12.72 -1.27
CA ILE A 108 3.64 13.06 -1.18
C ILE A 108 3.44 14.51 -0.71
N TRP A 109 4.20 14.92 0.30
CA TRP A 109 4.17 16.25 0.90
C TRP A 109 5.59 16.65 1.36
N PRO A 110 6.30 17.48 0.59
CA PRO A 110 7.66 17.95 0.91
C PRO A 110 7.75 18.84 2.15
#